data_AF-A0A2V3I1E4-F1
#
_entry.id   AF-A0A2V3I1E4-F1
#
_cell.length_a   1.000
_cell.length_b   1.000
_cell.length_c   1.000
_cell.angle_alpha   90.00
_cell.angle_beta   90.00
_cell.angle_gamma   90.00
#
_symmetry.space_group_name_H-M   'P 1'
#
loop_
_entity.id
_entity.type
_entity.pdbx_description
1 polymer ?
#
loop_
_entity_poly.entity_id
_entity_poly.type
_entity_poly.pdbx_seq_one_letter_code
_entity_poly.pdbx_strand_id
1 'polypeptide(L)'
;MVQTLARFVWGGTRLLPGPVGFDDPRLENVSMHLEIRRDGRGGLPLDELRLLIPSWGEVQVDADVSLHKDLVDLLMLGSVRVAIDAWAPDTEIELGHALSDQILLRALIPSDGGSVRGWTADSLIPRLRELMSTGPSAVLLVSRRRGDLDRVWRMLPDDLLQRFRWWLAPAEGRQVQLMRGDRRVIGWVLDGARMLEERR
;
A
#
# COMPACT_ATOMS: atom_id res chain seq x y z
N MET A 1 -11.47 -15.61 2.36
CA MET A 1 -11.95 -14.65 1.35
C MET A 1 -10.89 -13.58 1.21
N VAL A 2 -10.53 -13.18 -0.02
CA VAL A 2 -9.53 -12.12 -0.25
C VAL A 2 -10.17 -10.76 0.08
N GLN A 3 -9.51 -9.95 0.90
CA GLN A 3 -10.05 -8.64 1.30
C GLN A 3 -9.98 -7.64 0.14
N THR A 4 -10.85 -6.63 0.14
CA THR A 4 -10.79 -5.53 -0.83
C THR A 4 -10.90 -4.20 -0.08
N LEU A 5 -9.95 -3.31 -0.32
CA LEU A 5 -9.90 -1.95 0.22
C LEU A 5 -10.11 -0.94 -0.92
N ALA A 6 -10.89 0.10 -0.65
CA ALA A 6 -11.03 1.24 -1.54
C ALA A 6 -9.74 2.09 -1.48
N ARG A 7 -9.03 2.21 -2.60
CA ARG A 7 -7.81 3.03 -2.75
C ARG A 7 -8.21 4.47 -2.99
N PHE A 8 -7.73 5.34 -2.10
CA PHE A 8 -7.76 6.77 -2.30
C PHE A 8 -6.36 7.36 -2.20
N VAL A 9 -6.13 8.44 -2.92
CA VAL A 9 -4.91 9.24 -2.90
C VAL A 9 -5.24 10.56 -2.23
N TRP A 10 -4.45 10.95 -1.24
CA TRP A 10 -4.56 12.24 -0.59
C TRP A 10 -4.26 13.38 -1.57
N GLY A 11 -5.18 14.33 -1.70
CA GLY A 11 -5.06 15.49 -2.60
C GLY A 11 -5.57 16.77 -1.97
N GLY A 12 -4.90 17.27 -0.92
CA GLY A 12 -5.32 18.47 -0.20
C GLY A 12 -6.58 18.20 0.62
N THR A 13 -7.72 18.76 0.22
CA THR A 13 -9.03 18.54 0.88
C THR A 13 -9.89 17.47 0.20
N ARG A 14 -9.33 16.73 -0.76
CA ARG A 14 -10.05 15.74 -1.57
C ARG A 14 -9.33 14.40 -1.60
N LEU A 15 -10.11 13.35 -1.80
CA LEU A 15 -9.64 12.00 -2.10
C LEU A 15 -9.75 11.72 -3.59
N LEU A 16 -8.62 11.41 -4.22
CA LEU A 16 -8.54 11.01 -5.63
C LEU A 16 -8.48 9.47 -5.74
N PRO A 17 -8.90 8.84 -6.85
CA PRO A 17 -9.60 9.45 -7.97
C PRO A 17 -10.99 9.98 -7.56
N GLY A 18 -11.44 11.07 -8.19
CA GLY A 18 -12.77 11.65 -7.97
C GLY A 18 -12.82 12.93 -7.11
N PRO A 19 -13.97 13.62 -7.05
CA PRO A 19 -14.18 14.80 -6.20
C PRO A 19 -14.74 14.39 -4.83
N VAL A 20 -14.24 13.30 -4.23
CA VAL A 20 -14.76 12.80 -2.95
C VAL A 20 -14.19 13.66 -1.82
N GLY A 21 -15.09 14.30 -1.07
CA GLY A 21 -14.74 15.05 0.12
C GLY A 21 -14.37 14.13 1.28
N PHE A 22 -13.58 14.64 2.20
CA PHE A 22 -13.20 13.93 3.43
C PHE A 22 -14.39 13.61 4.34
N ASP A 23 -15.44 14.43 4.26
CA ASP A 23 -16.71 14.33 4.98
C ASP A 23 -17.82 13.62 4.18
N ASP A 24 -17.49 13.00 3.03
CA ASP A 24 -18.48 12.34 2.20
C ASP A 24 -19.10 11.15 2.96
N PRO A 25 -20.42 11.13 3.20
CA PRO A 25 -21.07 10.09 4.01
C PRO A 25 -20.95 8.70 3.39
N ARG A 26 -20.62 8.59 2.10
CA ARG A 26 -20.35 7.30 1.45
C ARG A 26 -19.11 6.60 1.98
N LEU A 27 -18.22 7.32 2.65
CA LEU A 27 -16.99 6.78 3.23
C LEU A 27 -17.22 6.08 4.56
N GLU A 28 -18.38 6.28 5.19
CA GLU A 28 -18.71 5.64 6.46
C GLU A 28 -18.65 4.12 6.33
N ASN A 29 -17.90 3.47 7.24
CA ASN A 29 -17.71 2.02 7.28
C ASN A 29 -17.07 1.41 6.01
N VAL A 30 -16.45 2.21 5.14
CA VAL A 30 -15.67 1.71 4.02
C VAL A 30 -14.24 1.43 4.48
N SER A 31 -13.82 0.16 4.42
CA SER A 31 -12.41 -0.18 4.60
C SER A 31 -11.60 0.33 3.41
N MET A 32 -10.54 1.07 3.68
CA MET A 32 -9.81 1.81 2.65
C MET A 32 -8.29 1.74 2.80
N HIS A 33 -7.63 2.02 1.68
CA HIS A 33 -6.22 2.25 1.60
C HIS A 33 -5.98 3.71 1.20
N LEU A 34 -5.32 4.46 2.08
CA LEU A 34 -4.97 5.84 1.84
C LEU A 34 -3.51 5.95 1.39
N GLU A 35 -3.29 6.34 0.14
CA GLU A 35 -1.98 6.66 -0.42
C GLU A 35 -1.72 8.17 -0.27
N ILE A 36 -0.73 8.55 0.54
CA ILE A 36 -0.27 9.93 0.67
C ILE A 36 0.96 10.08 -0.23
N ARG A 37 0.82 10.87 -1.29
CA ARG A 37 1.94 11.17 -2.20
C ARG A 37 2.62 12.44 -1.74
N ARG A 38 3.83 12.31 -1.22
CA ARG A 38 4.64 13.47 -0.82
C ARG A 38 5.53 13.87 -2.00
N ASP A 39 5.66 15.17 -2.22
CA ASP A 39 6.63 15.76 -3.15
C ASP A 39 7.94 16.13 -2.44
N GLY A 40 8.21 15.50 -1.29
CA GLY A 40 9.39 15.74 -0.46
C GLY A 40 9.33 17.00 0.40
N ARG A 41 8.23 17.75 0.42
CA ARG A 41 8.05 18.95 1.26
C ARG A 41 6.89 18.79 2.24
N GLY A 42 7.15 19.08 3.52
CA GLY A 42 6.14 19.02 4.60
C GLY A 42 6.10 17.69 5.35
N GLY A 43 5.58 17.70 6.58
CA GLY A 43 5.33 16.50 7.40
C GLY A 43 4.06 15.75 6.99
N LEU A 44 3.69 14.72 7.75
CA LEU A 44 2.38 14.09 7.59
C LEU A 44 1.27 15.09 7.93
N PRO A 45 0.13 15.09 7.21
CA PRO A 45 -1.03 15.92 7.53
C PRO A 45 -1.79 15.35 8.74
N LEU A 46 -1.13 15.32 9.91
CA LEU A 46 -1.63 14.61 11.09
C LEU A 46 -2.95 15.19 11.62
N ASP A 47 -3.15 16.51 11.50
CA ASP A 47 -4.37 17.17 11.96
C ASP A 47 -5.59 16.71 11.15
N GLU A 48 -5.46 16.64 9.83
CA GLU A 48 -6.54 16.16 8.96
C GLU A 48 -6.72 14.64 9.05
N LEU A 49 -5.63 13.88 9.14
CA LEU A 49 -5.68 12.42 9.33
C LEU A 49 -6.38 12.05 10.65
N ARG A 50 -6.20 12.84 11.71
CA ARG A 50 -6.87 12.64 13.00
C ARG A 50 -8.39 12.78 12.93
N LEU A 51 -8.90 13.59 12.01
CA LEU A 51 -10.35 13.71 11.78
C LEU A 51 -10.88 12.54 10.94
N LEU A 52 -10.05 12.05 10.03
CA LEU A 52 -10.45 11.09 9.00
C LEU A 52 -10.37 9.63 9.43
N ILE A 53 -9.23 9.23 9.99
CA ILE A 53 -9.00 7.81 10.33
C ILE A 53 -10.09 7.27 11.29
N PRO A 54 -10.51 7.99 12.34
CA PRO A 54 -11.55 7.49 13.25
C PRO A 54 -12.96 7.44 12.66
N SER A 55 -13.23 8.15 11.56
CA SER A 55 -14.56 8.21 10.94
C SER A 55 -14.76 7.13 9.86
N TRP A 56 -13.70 6.40 9.51
CA TRP A 56 -13.72 5.33 8.51
C TRP A 56 -13.80 3.95 9.17
N GLY A 57 -14.02 2.91 8.34
CA GLY A 57 -13.95 1.53 8.80
C GLY A 57 -12.51 1.13 9.14
N GLU A 58 -11.95 0.16 8.43
CA GLU A 58 -10.52 -0.15 8.56
C GLU A 58 -9.67 0.72 7.63
N VAL A 59 -8.61 1.35 8.14
CA VAL A 59 -7.72 2.22 7.35
C VAL A 59 -6.30 1.64 7.27
N GLN A 60 -5.86 1.32 6.05
CA GLN A 60 -4.46 1.02 5.73
C GLN A 60 -3.80 2.25 5.11
N VAL A 61 -2.64 2.68 5.60
CA VAL A 61 -1.98 3.91 5.10
C VAL A 61 -0.65 3.57 4.41
N ASP A 62 -0.47 4.05 3.18
CA ASP A 62 0.84 4.19 2.51
C ASP A 62 1.20 5.66 2.51
N ALA A 63 2.06 6.07 3.44
CA ALA A 63 2.40 7.47 3.65
C ALA A 63 3.67 7.94 2.92
N ASP A 64 4.26 7.09 2.08
CA ASP A 64 5.55 7.36 1.41
C ASP A 64 6.65 7.72 2.42
N VAL A 65 6.78 6.89 3.47
CA VAL A 65 7.70 7.11 4.60
C VAL A 65 8.77 6.05 4.66
N SER A 66 9.95 6.44 5.12
CA SER A 66 11.11 5.58 5.31
C SER A 66 11.62 5.55 6.76
N LEU A 67 10.92 6.21 7.69
CA LEU A 67 11.32 6.34 9.09
C LEU A 67 10.25 5.76 10.02
N HIS A 68 10.66 4.96 11.00
CA HIS A 68 9.74 4.29 11.94
C HIS A 68 8.91 5.28 12.77
N LYS A 69 9.46 6.45 13.09
CA LYS A 69 8.75 7.49 13.86
C LYS A 69 7.46 7.94 13.18
N ASP A 70 7.46 8.01 11.85
CA ASP A 70 6.28 8.44 11.08
C ASP A 70 5.21 7.33 11.10
N LEU A 71 5.62 6.07 11.29
CA LEU A 71 4.69 4.94 11.47
C LEU A 71 3.98 5.00 12.82
N VAL A 72 4.69 5.40 13.89
CA VAL A 72 4.10 5.54 15.24
C VAL A 72 2.91 6.46 15.21
N ASP A 73 3.05 7.65 14.61
CA ASP A 73 1.98 8.63 14.53
C ASP A 73 0.75 8.06 13.83
N LEU A 74 0.93 7.37 12.71
CA LEU A 74 -0.16 6.78 11.93
C LEU A 74 -0.86 5.63 12.68
N LEU A 75 -0.11 4.81 13.41
CA LEU A 75 -0.66 3.76 14.28
C LEU A 75 -1.45 4.36 15.45
N MET A 76 -0.95 5.42 16.08
CA MET A 76 -1.62 6.14 17.17
C MET A 76 -2.92 6.81 16.72
N LEU A 77 -3.02 7.21 15.45
CA LEU A 77 -4.26 7.71 14.86
C LEU A 77 -5.31 6.61 14.59
N GLY A 78 -4.95 5.33 14.76
CA GLY A 78 -5.87 4.19 14.62
C GLY A 78 -5.77 3.45 13.28
N SER A 79 -4.74 3.69 12.48
CA SER A 79 -4.52 2.93 11.24
C SER A 79 -4.29 1.45 11.57
N VAL A 80 -5.04 0.55 10.93
CA VAL A 80 -4.91 -0.90 11.19
C VAL A 80 -3.64 -1.49 10.60
N ARG A 81 -3.12 -0.87 9.54
CA ARG A 81 -1.90 -1.25 8.82
C ARG A 81 -1.22 0.00 8.30
N VAL A 82 0.10 0.03 8.37
CA VAL A 82 0.90 1.16 7.86
C VAL A 82 2.05 0.61 7.03
N ALA A 83 2.32 1.24 5.90
CA ALA A 83 3.37 0.82 4.99
C ALA A 83 4.65 1.65 5.19
N ILE A 84 5.80 0.98 5.26
CA ILE A 84 7.13 1.59 5.19
C ILE A 84 7.76 1.24 3.85
N ASP A 85 8.50 2.17 3.27
CA ASP A 85 9.25 1.92 2.04
C ASP A 85 10.19 0.72 2.19
N ALA A 86 10.11 -0.24 1.27
CA ALA A 86 11.03 -1.39 1.22
C ALA A 86 12.50 -0.97 1.00
N TRP A 87 12.76 0.23 0.48
CA TRP A 87 14.10 0.80 0.35
C TRP A 87 14.54 1.63 1.56
N ALA A 88 13.74 1.71 2.62
CA ALA A 88 14.18 2.28 3.89
C ALA A 88 15.36 1.50 4.48
N PRO A 89 16.21 2.12 5.32
CA PRO A 89 17.27 1.41 6.03
C PRO A 89 16.71 0.23 6.82
N ASP A 90 17.42 -0.90 6.85
CA ASP A 90 16.95 -2.13 7.50
C ASP A 90 16.57 -1.91 8.97
N THR A 91 17.36 -1.09 9.68
CA THR A 91 17.07 -0.71 11.07
C THR A 91 15.74 0.04 11.22
N GLU A 92 15.37 0.89 10.28
CA GLU A 92 14.07 1.60 10.31
C GLU A 92 12.91 0.62 10.07
N ILE A 93 13.11 -0.37 9.21
CA ILE A 93 12.13 -1.44 8.95
C ILE A 93 11.95 -2.32 10.19
N GLU A 94 13.05 -2.76 10.81
CA GLU A 94 13.05 -3.57 12.04
C GLU A 94 12.40 -2.83 13.21
N LEU A 95 12.74 -1.56 13.42
CA LEU A 95 12.09 -0.72 14.43
C LEU A 95 10.60 -0.55 14.13
N GLY A 96 10.23 -0.32 12.87
CA GLY A 96 8.85 -0.29 12.43
C GLY A 96 8.09 -1.57 12.81
N HIS A 97 8.67 -2.73 12.50
CA HIS A 97 8.06 -4.02 12.82
C HIS A 97 7.94 -4.27 14.33
N ALA A 98 8.94 -3.86 15.11
CA ALA A 98 8.90 -3.97 16.57
C ALA A 98 7.73 -3.18 17.20
N LEU A 99 7.25 -2.13 16.52
CA LEU A 99 6.06 -1.38 16.94
C LEU A 99 4.76 -2.13 16.64
N SER A 100 4.71 -2.90 15.55
CA SER A 100 3.51 -3.64 15.13
C SER A 100 3.78 -4.73 14.08
N ASP A 101 3.12 -5.88 14.25
CA ASP A 101 3.05 -6.95 13.24
C ASP A 101 2.24 -6.56 11.98
N GLN A 102 1.57 -5.39 12.01
CA GLN A 102 0.76 -4.87 10.91
C GLN A 102 1.53 -3.95 9.95
N ILE A 103 2.85 -3.81 10.13
CA ILE A 103 3.69 -3.08 9.18
C ILE A 103 3.81 -3.84 7.85
N LEU A 104 3.62 -3.11 6.76
CA LEU A 104 3.75 -3.61 5.40
C LEU A 104 5.04 -3.06 4.77
N LEU A 105 5.79 -3.90 4.07
CA LEU A 105 6.84 -3.45 3.17
C LEU A 105 6.20 -2.91 1.90
N ARG A 106 6.41 -1.64 1.58
CA ARG A 106 5.86 -1.00 0.40
C ARG A 106 6.87 -1.03 -0.73
N ALA A 107 6.50 -1.65 -1.84
CA ALA A 107 7.27 -1.61 -3.08
C ALA A 107 6.47 -0.91 -4.19
N LEU A 108 6.87 0.32 -4.50
CA LEU A 108 6.31 1.09 -5.60
C LEU A 108 7.00 0.70 -6.92
N ILE A 109 6.22 0.21 -7.87
CA ILE A 109 6.71 -0.14 -9.20
C ILE A 109 7.04 1.15 -9.97
N PRO A 110 8.27 1.30 -10.49
CA PRO A 110 8.68 2.48 -11.24
C PRO A 110 7.78 2.73 -12.44
N SER A 111 7.39 3.99 -12.63
CA SER A 111 6.54 4.42 -13.73
C SER A 111 7.25 5.29 -14.77
N ASP A 112 8.51 5.65 -14.52
CA ASP A 112 9.35 6.61 -15.24
C ASP A 112 9.93 6.11 -16.58
N GLY A 113 9.37 5.03 -17.13
CA GLY A 113 9.78 4.48 -18.43
C GLY A 113 10.93 3.49 -18.37
N GLY A 114 11.49 3.22 -17.18
CA GLY A 114 12.43 2.13 -16.96
C GLY A 114 11.84 0.75 -17.27
N SER A 115 12.73 -0.23 -17.52
CA SER A 115 12.33 -1.63 -17.71
C SER A 115 11.81 -2.21 -16.39
N VAL A 116 10.49 -2.37 -16.27
CA VAL A 116 9.84 -3.05 -15.13
C VAL A 116 10.44 -4.43 -14.91
N ARG A 117 10.79 -5.14 -16.01
CA ARG A 117 11.45 -6.44 -15.94
C ARG A 117 12.83 -6.34 -15.29
N GLY A 118 13.64 -5.38 -15.71
CA GLY A 118 14.98 -5.15 -15.15
C GLY A 118 14.90 -4.80 -13.68
N TRP A 119 14.09 -3.79 -13.32
CA TRP A 119 13.87 -3.43 -11.92
C TRP A 119 13.38 -4.59 -11.04
N THR A 120 12.49 -5.44 -11.57
CA THR A 120 12.01 -6.61 -10.82
C THR A 120 13.13 -7.59 -10.53
N ALA A 121 13.92 -7.95 -11.55
CA ALA A 121 14.99 -8.93 -11.44
C ALA A 121 16.20 -8.42 -10.65
N ASP A 122 16.59 -7.16 -10.90
CA ASP A 122 17.86 -6.61 -10.45
C ASP A 122 17.73 -5.79 -9.15
N SER A 123 16.51 -5.40 -8.76
CA SER A 123 16.28 -4.57 -7.58
C SER A 123 15.25 -5.15 -6.62
N LEU A 124 14.01 -5.40 -7.07
CA LEU A 124 12.94 -5.85 -6.18
C LEU A 124 13.22 -7.24 -5.59
N ILE A 125 13.54 -8.23 -6.42
CA ILE A 125 13.76 -9.61 -5.95
C ILE A 125 14.94 -9.68 -4.98
N PRO A 126 16.13 -9.11 -5.29
CA PRO A 126 17.24 -9.05 -4.33
C PRO A 126 16.85 -8.38 -3.02
N ARG A 127 16.18 -7.21 -3.10
CA ARG A 127 15.78 -6.46 -1.91
C ARG A 127 14.80 -7.25 -1.03
N LEU A 128 13.81 -7.90 -1.62
CA LEU A 128 12.87 -8.73 -0.85
C LEU A 128 13.55 -9.93 -0.19
N ARG A 129 14.63 -10.47 -0.78
CA ARG A 129 15.43 -11.55 -0.17
C ARG A 129 16.21 -11.06 1.04
N GLU A 130 16.84 -9.89 0.94
CA GLU A 130 17.50 -9.24 2.09
C GLU A 130 16.52 -9.01 3.24
N LEU A 131 15.31 -8.54 2.92
CA LEU A 131 14.26 -8.25 3.90
C LEU A 131 13.57 -9.49 4.47
N MET A 132 13.93 -10.71 4.07
CA MET A 132 13.31 -11.91 4.64
C MET A 132 13.58 -12.06 6.14
N SER A 133 14.63 -11.44 6.66
CA SER A 133 15.04 -11.47 8.07
C SER A 133 14.67 -10.23 8.88
N THR A 134 14.17 -9.15 8.27
CA THR A 134 13.92 -7.87 8.97
C THR A 134 12.58 -7.80 9.70
N GLY A 135 11.77 -8.85 9.61
CA GLY A 135 10.55 -9.02 10.42
C GLY A 135 9.23 -8.96 9.64
N PRO A 136 8.89 -7.85 8.94
CA PRO A 136 7.63 -7.72 8.24
C PRO A 136 7.34 -8.91 7.31
N SER A 137 6.16 -9.49 7.48
CA SER A 137 5.73 -10.69 6.74
C SER A 137 4.77 -10.37 5.59
N ALA A 138 4.50 -9.08 5.36
CA ALA A 138 3.55 -8.64 4.35
C ALA A 138 4.15 -7.55 3.46
N VAL A 139 3.83 -7.62 2.16
CA VAL A 139 4.32 -6.71 1.13
C VAL A 139 3.13 -6.09 0.42
N LEU A 140 3.16 -4.78 0.25
CA LEU A 140 2.25 -4.00 -0.58
C LEU A 140 2.96 -3.67 -1.91
N LEU A 141 2.50 -4.26 -3.01
CA LEU A 141 2.95 -3.87 -4.35
C LEU A 141 2.02 -2.80 -4.92
N VAL A 142 2.60 -1.64 -5.23
CA VAL A 142 1.87 -0.48 -5.76
C VAL A 142 2.25 -0.24 -7.21
N SER A 143 1.26 -0.22 -8.10
CA SER A 143 1.43 0.25 -9.47
C SER A 143 0.73 1.57 -9.72
N ARG A 144 1.30 2.38 -10.62
CA ARG A 144 0.68 3.58 -11.21
C ARG A 144 0.39 3.43 -12.71
N ARG A 145 0.75 2.29 -13.31
CA ARG A 145 0.56 1.99 -14.74
C ARG A 145 -0.13 0.66 -14.95
N ARG A 146 -1.03 0.59 -15.94
CA ARG A 146 -1.78 -0.62 -16.26
C ARG A 146 -0.84 -1.73 -16.73
N GLY A 147 -1.07 -2.96 -16.27
CA GLY A 147 -0.32 -4.16 -16.64
C GLY A 147 1.00 -4.36 -15.88
N ASP A 148 1.56 -3.34 -15.24
CA ASP A 148 2.88 -3.47 -14.60
C ASP A 148 2.84 -4.35 -13.36
N LEU A 149 1.74 -4.31 -12.58
CA LEU A 149 1.59 -5.19 -11.41
C LEU A 149 1.60 -6.67 -11.82
N ASP A 150 0.83 -7.06 -12.85
CA ASP A 150 0.80 -8.44 -13.34
C ASP A 150 2.15 -8.88 -13.89
N ARG A 151 2.87 -7.99 -14.59
CA ARG A 151 4.24 -8.27 -15.06
C ARG A 151 5.20 -8.57 -13.92
N VAL A 152 5.23 -7.72 -12.89
CA VAL A 152 6.07 -7.93 -11.70
C VAL A 152 5.68 -9.24 -11.02
N TRP A 153 4.38 -9.45 -10.80
CA TRP A 153 3.87 -10.62 -10.08
C TRP A 153 4.26 -11.95 -10.74
N ARG A 154 4.17 -12.04 -12.07
CA ARG A 154 4.57 -13.24 -12.82
C ARG A 154 6.05 -13.57 -12.71
N MET A 155 6.88 -12.56 -12.46
CA MET A 155 8.32 -12.72 -12.33
C MET A 155 8.78 -13.09 -10.92
N LEU A 156 7.95 -12.86 -9.90
CA LEU A 156 8.33 -13.19 -8.53
C LEU A 156 8.57 -14.71 -8.40
N PRO A 157 9.68 -15.13 -7.77
CA PRO A 157 9.99 -16.54 -7.57
C PRO A 157 9.13 -17.13 -6.44
N ASP A 158 8.97 -18.47 -6.42
CA ASP A 158 7.96 -19.14 -5.60
C ASP A 158 8.27 -19.03 -4.10
N ASP A 159 9.54 -19.02 -3.75
CA ASP A 159 10.04 -18.77 -2.39
C ASP A 159 9.51 -17.43 -1.86
N LEU A 160 9.63 -16.34 -2.62
CA LEU A 160 9.14 -15.02 -2.21
C LEU A 160 7.61 -14.97 -2.15
N LEU A 161 6.93 -15.56 -3.14
CA LEU A 161 5.46 -15.65 -3.15
C LEU A 161 4.94 -16.41 -1.93
N GLN A 162 5.65 -17.46 -1.48
CA GLN A 162 5.28 -18.26 -0.32
C GLN A 162 5.68 -17.60 1.01
N ARG A 163 6.77 -16.83 1.04
CA ARG A 163 7.31 -16.19 2.25
C ARG A 163 6.46 -15.03 2.75
N PHE A 164 5.93 -14.22 1.83
CA PHE A 164 5.20 -13.01 2.16
C PHE A 164 3.69 -13.17 1.95
N ARG A 165 2.92 -12.41 2.73
CA ARG A 165 1.51 -12.14 2.46
C ARG A 165 1.41 -10.91 1.57
N TRP A 166 0.58 -10.96 0.54
CA TRP A 166 0.61 -9.92 -0.50
C TRP A 166 -0.66 -9.08 -0.50
N TRP A 167 -0.44 -7.76 -0.49
CA TRP A 167 -1.42 -6.75 -0.84
C TRP A 167 -1.08 -6.18 -2.21
N LEU A 168 -2.09 -6.07 -3.07
CA LEU A 168 -1.90 -5.65 -4.46
C LEU A 168 -2.71 -4.39 -4.74
N ALA A 169 -2.02 -3.31 -5.15
CA ALA A 169 -2.62 -2.04 -5.52
C ALA A 169 -2.40 -1.74 -7.03
N PRO A 170 -3.21 -2.34 -7.93
CA PRO A 170 -3.09 -2.14 -9.37
C PRO A 170 -3.54 -0.74 -9.80
N ALA A 171 -3.05 -0.28 -10.95
CA ALA A 171 -3.49 0.96 -11.57
C ALA A 171 -4.75 0.78 -12.44
N GLU A 172 -5.12 -0.46 -12.79
CA GLU A 172 -6.40 -0.72 -13.49
C GLU A 172 -7.62 -0.50 -12.60
N GLY A 173 -7.44 -0.29 -11.28
CA GLY A 173 -8.54 -0.09 -10.35
C GLY A 173 -9.42 -1.32 -10.12
N ARG A 174 -9.06 -2.46 -10.71
CA ARG A 174 -9.78 -3.73 -10.64
C ARG A 174 -8.82 -4.86 -10.28
N GLN A 175 -9.37 -5.96 -9.75
CA GLN A 175 -8.59 -7.17 -9.56
C GLN A 175 -8.07 -7.65 -10.92
N VAL A 176 -6.79 -7.98 -10.97
CA VAL A 176 -6.16 -8.56 -12.14
C VAL A 176 -6.07 -10.06 -11.91
N GLN A 177 -6.49 -10.85 -12.90
CA GLN A 177 -6.33 -12.30 -12.83
C GLN A 177 -4.84 -12.62 -12.96
N LEU A 178 -4.23 -13.13 -11.89
CA LEU A 178 -2.83 -13.51 -11.91
C LEU A 178 -2.71 -14.98 -12.28
N MET A 179 -1.61 -15.34 -12.93
CA MET A 179 -1.41 -16.71 -13.41
C MET A 179 -0.79 -17.64 -12.37
N ARG A 180 -0.29 -17.11 -11.25
CA ARG A 180 0.47 -17.85 -10.24
C ARG A 180 0.31 -17.20 -8.87
N GLY A 181 0.43 -17.95 -7.78
CA GLY A 181 0.56 -17.37 -6.43
C GLY A 181 -0.68 -16.71 -5.81
N ASP A 182 -1.85 -16.70 -6.49
CA ASP A 182 -3.07 -16.01 -6.04
C ASP A 182 -3.51 -16.34 -4.61
N ARG A 183 -3.25 -17.57 -4.15
CA ARG A 183 -3.63 -18.02 -2.81
C ARG A 183 -2.91 -17.26 -1.68
N ARG A 184 -1.84 -16.52 -1.98
CA ARG A 184 -1.06 -15.71 -1.02
C ARG A 184 -1.45 -14.23 -1.05
N VAL A 185 -2.30 -13.84 -2.00
CA VAL A 185 -2.91 -12.51 -2.03
C VAL A 185 -3.96 -12.46 -0.94
N ILE A 186 -3.69 -11.68 0.10
CA ILE A 186 -4.61 -11.52 1.23
C ILE A 186 -5.58 -10.36 1.01
N GLY A 187 -5.21 -9.40 0.15
CA GLY A 187 -6.12 -8.34 -0.22
C GLY A 187 -5.73 -7.55 -1.47
N TRP A 188 -6.74 -6.92 -2.05
CA TRP A 188 -6.65 -6.01 -3.17
C TRP A 188 -6.98 -4.58 -2.74
N VAL A 189 -6.26 -3.63 -3.31
CA VAL A 189 -6.45 -2.19 -3.09
C VAL A 189 -6.88 -1.59 -4.43
N LEU A 190 -8.18 -1.34 -4.59
CA LEU A 190 -8.85 -1.09 -5.87
C LEU A 190 -9.35 0.35 -5.98
N ASP A 191 -9.80 0.80 -7.15
CA ASP A 191 -10.26 2.19 -7.32
C ASP A 191 -11.44 2.52 -6.39
N GLY A 192 -11.19 3.42 -5.43
CA GLY A 192 -12.17 3.76 -4.41
C GLY A 192 -13.41 4.45 -4.97
N ALA A 193 -13.28 5.37 -5.93
CA ALA A 193 -14.42 6.07 -6.51
C ALA A 193 -15.37 5.09 -7.21
N ARG A 194 -14.81 4.17 -7.99
CA ARG A 194 -15.61 3.13 -8.67
C ARG A 194 -16.31 2.22 -7.66
N MET A 195 -15.59 1.80 -6.62
CA MET A 195 -16.18 0.96 -5.57
C MET A 195 -17.33 1.65 -4.84
N LEU A 196 -17.28 2.98 -4.65
CA LEU A 196 -18.38 3.75 -4.06
C LEU A 196 -19.59 3.85 -4.99
N GLU A 197 -19.39 3.92 -6.30
CA GLU A 197 -20.47 3.94 -7.30
C GLU A 197 -21.21 2.60 -7.38
N GLU A 198 -20.48 1.48 -7.33
CA GLU A 198 -21.04 0.12 -7.39
C GLU A 198 -21.88 -0.27 -6.15
N ARG A 199 -21.78 0.50 -5.05
CA ARG A 199 -22.52 0.27 -3.80
C ARG A 199 -23.86 1.01 -3.70
N ARG A 200 -24.19 1.85 -4.68
CA ARG A 200 -25.48 2.56 -4.76
C ARG A 200 -26.53 1.73 -5.47
#